data_AF-S9UJL2-F1
#
_entry.id   AF-S9UJL2-F1
#
_cell.length_a   1.000
_cell.length_b   1.000
_cell.length_c   1.000
_cell.angle_alpha   90.00
_cell.angle_beta   90.00
_cell.angle_gamma   90.00
#
_symmetry.space_group_name_H-M   'P 1'
#
loop_
_entity.id
_entity.type
_entity.pdbx_description
1 polymer ?
#
loop_
_entity_poly.entity_id
_entity_poly.type
_entity_poly.pdbx_seq_one_letter_code
_entity_poly.pdbx_strand_id
1 'polypeptide(L)'
;MGLDDLREFRRLDDVRPAGARGTPVVADERTMGAMRRVFGYLFPAEWEPAAPPRSWVATIAWRLLRPRERTSVAITSRDRSGAVAAFDFVALPVLHGPQYECNSFLFRMDAPGAGGAPRWLLYMSDVSELDVAAFAPQLREAQQQLLSPAEAAADAAPYQPLELLVLDMMSWAPYVSHLSVEAALALAAALGARQTHFTGLSHTLEYAAMTQELHRRGVGGCMAMGYDGCVIAEAADGGA
;
A
#
# COMPACT_ATOMS: atom_id res chain seq x y z
N MET A 1 -5.41 -13.87 -10.96
CA MET A 1 -4.06 -14.44 -11.18
C MET A 1 -3.65 -15.19 -9.93
N GLY A 2 -3.14 -16.41 -10.08
CA GLY A 2 -2.48 -17.16 -9.01
C GLY A 2 -1.01 -16.76 -8.86
N LEU A 3 -0.39 -17.18 -7.77
CA LEU A 3 1.02 -16.86 -7.48
C LEU A 3 1.99 -17.44 -8.54
N ASP A 4 1.61 -18.55 -9.18
CA ASP A 4 2.38 -19.13 -10.27
C ASP A 4 2.30 -18.32 -11.58
N ASP A 5 1.32 -17.43 -11.74
CA ASP A 5 1.25 -16.53 -12.90
C ASP A 5 2.38 -15.48 -12.85
N LEU A 6 3.06 -15.33 -11.70
CA LEU A 6 4.27 -14.50 -11.57
C LEU A 6 5.41 -14.93 -12.51
N ARG A 7 5.37 -16.16 -13.04
CA ARG A 7 6.31 -16.65 -14.06
C ARG A 7 6.29 -15.80 -15.33
N GLU A 8 5.12 -15.31 -15.75
CA GLU A 8 4.97 -14.51 -16.97
C GLU A 8 5.63 -13.13 -16.87
N PHE A 9 5.81 -12.64 -15.64
CA PHE A 9 6.51 -11.38 -15.36
C PHE A 9 8.02 -11.57 -15.21
N ARG A 10 8.54 -12.81 -15.27
CA ARG A 10 9.95 -13.04 -15.56
C ARG A 10 10.16 -13.05 -17.07
N ARG A 11 10.61 -11.94 -17.64
CA ARG A 11 11.16 -11.99 -18.99
C ARG A 11 12.58 -12.56 -18.96
N LEU A 12 12.85 -13.50 -19.87
CA LEU A 12 14.20 -14.04 -20.13
C LEU A 12 15.17 -12.96 -20.67
N ASP A 13 14.63 -11.84 -21.16
CA ASP A 13 15.37 -10.73 -21.76
C ASP A 13 15.69 -9.58 -20.79
N ASP A 14 15.39 -9.76 -19.50
CA ASP A 14 15.68 -8.75 -18.49
C ASP A 14 17.20 -8.57 -18.36
N VAL A 15 17.71 -7.48 -18.93
CA VAL A 15 19.03 -6.89 -18.65
C VAL A 15 18.99 -6.37 -17.20
N ARG A 16 18.87 -7.29 -16.25
CA ARG A 16 19.06 -7.01 -14.83
C ARG A 16 20.57 -7.06 -14.55
N PRO A 17 21.07 -6.23 -13.62
CA PRO A 17 22.46 -6.33 -13.18
C PRO A 17 22.79 -7.78 -12.81
N ALA A 18 23.97 -8.26 -13.20
CA ALA A 18 24.42 -9.62 -12.92
C ALA A 18 24.21 -9.94 -11.43
N GLY A 19 23.27 -10.84 -11.13
CA GLY A 19 22.96 -11.28 -9.75
C GLY A 19 21.51 -11.06 -9.30
N ALA A 20 20.73 -10.17 -9.92
CA ALA A 20 19.33 -9.93 -9.53
C ALA A 20 18.38 -10.99 -10.13
N ARG A 21 18.33 -12.17 -9.49
CA ARG A 21 17.47 -13.29 -9.89
C ARG A 21 16.13 -13.25 -9.13
N GLY A 22 15.07 -12.73 -9.76
CA GLY A 22 13.68 -12.87 -9.28
C GLY A 22 12.89 -11.57 -9.14
N THR A 23 11.57 -11.66 -9.13
CA THR A 23 10.67 -10.51 -8.93
C THR A 23 10.82 -9.99 -7.50
N PRO A 24 11.15 -8.70 -7.29
CA PRO A 24 11.27 -8.16 -5.94
C PRO A 24 9.90 -8.17 -5.25
N VAL A 25 9.84 -8.75 -4.06
CA VAL A 25 8.65 -8.74 -3.20
C VAL A 25 9.08 -8.35 -1.81
N VAL A 26 8.36 -7.40 -1.21
CA VAL A 26 8.60 -6.96 0.15
C VAL A 26 7.45 -7.45 1.04
N ALA A 27 7.77 -8.06 2.16
CA ALA A 27 6.78 -8.60 3.09
C ALA A 27 7.35 -8.65 4.52
N ASP A 28 6.50 -8.54 5.53
CA ASP A 28 6.93 -8.69 6.92
C ASP A 28 7.17 -10.16 7.29
N GLU A 29 7.75 -10.41 8.46
CA GLU A 29 8.11 -11.76 8.90
C GLU A 29 6.90 -12.70 8.98
N ARG A 30 5.74 -12.18 9.41
CA ARG A 30 4.50 -12.95 9.56
C ARG A 30 4.00 -13.41 8.19
N THR A 31 3.96 -12.50 7.23
CA THR A 31 3.55 -12.76 5.85
C THR A 31 4.53 -13.72 5.18
N MET A 32 5.84 -13.47 5.28
CA MET A 32 6.86 -14.38 4.74
C MET A 32 6.75 -15.77 5.37
N GLY A 33 6.49 -15.88 6.67
CA GLY A 33 6.28 -17.14 7.36
C GLY A 33 5.04 -17.90 6.85
N ALA A 34 3.93 -17.21 6.58
CA ALA A 34 2.75 -17.80 5.96
C ALA A 34 3.04 -18.28 4.53
N MET A 35 3.70 -17.44 3.73
CA MET A 35 4.10 -17.78 2.36
C MET A 35 5.04 -18.97 2.33
N ARG A 36 5.99 -19.07 3.27
CA ARG A 36 6.91 -20.21 3.38
C ARG A 36 6.18 -21.53 3.69
N ARG A 37 5.16 -21.49 4.54
CA ARG A 37 4.37 -22.69 4.89
C ARG A 37 3.54 -23.22 3.71
N VAL A 38 2.98 -22.34 2.90
CA VAL A 38 2.06 -22.72 1.81
C VAL A 38 2.79 -22.89 0.48
N PHE A 39 3.78 -22.05 0.20
CA PHE A 39 4.51 -21.95 -1.08
C PHE A 39 6.02 -22.10 -0.89
N GLY A 40 6.46 -23.14 -0.17
CA GLY A 40 7.87 -23.36 0.18
C GLY A 40 8.84 -23.38 -1.02
N TYR A 41 8.36 -23.75 -2.21
CA TYR A 41 9.14 -23.72 -3.45
C TYR A 41 9.61 -22.32 -3.87
N LEU A 42 9.02 -21.24 -3.33
CA LEU A 42 9.44 -19.85 -3.55
C LEU A 42 10.62 -19.43 -2.67
N PHE A 43 11.13 -20.32 -1.81
CA PHE A 43 12.25 -20.12 -0.88
C PHE A 43 13.38 -21.13 -1.19
N PRO A 44 14.00 -21.06 -2.39
CA PRO A 44 14.87 -22.13 -2.89
C PRO A 44 16.13 -22.38 -2.06
N ALA A 45 16.67 -21.35 -1.39
CA ALA A 45 17.85 -21.48 -0.51
C ALA A 45 17.61 -22.40 0.69
N GLU A 46 16.35 -22.57 1.11
CA GLU A 46 15.97 -23.37 2.27
C GLU A 46 15.48 -24.78 1.87
N TRP A 47 15.01 -24.93 0.64
CA TRP A 47 14.38 -26.18 0.17
C TRP A 47 15.36 -27.11 -0.57
N GLU A 48 16.22 -26.58 -1.45
CA GLU A 48 17.22 -27.37 -2.19
C GLU A 48 18.48 -26.51 -2.46
N PRO A 49 19.41 -26.36 -1.49
CA PRO A 49 20.55 -25.45 -1.60
C PRO A 49 21.53 -25.74 -2.75
N ALA A 50 21.39 -26.89 -3.42
CA ALA A 50 22.22 -27.31 -4.56
C ALA A 50 21.42 -27.60 -5.85
N ALA A 51 20.11 -27.33 -5.91
CA ALA A 51 19.34 -27.59 -7.12
C ALA A 51 19.60 -26.55 -8.22
N PRO A 52 19.73 -26.98 -9.49
CA PRO A 52 19.84 -26.05 -10.60
C PRO A 52 18.59 -25.16 -10.66
N PRO A 53 18.73 -23.87 -11.02
CA PRO A 53 17.61 -22.96 -11.15
C PRO A 53 16.61 -23.52 -12.16
N ARG A 54 15.42 -23.90 -11.70
CA ARG A 54 14.36 -24.39 -12.57
C ARG A 54 13.83 -23.22 -13.39
N SER A 55 14.08 -23.24 -14.70
CA SER A 55 13.68 -22.18 -15.63
C SER A 55 12.16 -21.92 -15.66
N TRP A 56 11.36 -22.85 -15.16
CA TRP A 56 9.89 -22.83 -15.20
C TRP A 56 9.21 -22.48 -13.87
N VAL A 57 9.96 -22.12 -12.82
CA VAL A 57 9.41 -21.78 -11.49
C VAL A 57 9.49 -20.27 -11.28
N ALA A 58 8.48 -19.65 -10.65
CA ALA A 58 8.60 -18.25 -10.23
C ALA A 58 9.74 -18.12 -9.19
N THR A 59 10.62 -17.13 -9.31
CA THR A 59 11.56 -16.80 -8.23
C THR A 59 11.21 -15.41 -7.78
N ILE A 60 11.07 -15.32 -6.48
CA ILE A 60 10.85 -14.09 -5.77
C ILE A 60 12.17 -13.71 -5.11
N ALA A 61 12.55 -12.45 -5.26
CA ALA A 61 13.61 -11.84 -4.47
C ALA A 61 12.96 -11.20 -3.25
N TRP A 62 12.79 -11.99 -2.19
CA TRP A 62 12.18 -11.54 -0.95
C TRP A 62 13.04 -10.49 -0.24
N ARG A 63 12.41 -9.42 0.19
CA ARG A 63 13.01 -8.40 1.06
C ARG A 63 12.14 -8.25 2.30
N LEU A 64 12.78 -8.26 3.47
CA LEU A 64 12.06 -8.08 4.71
C LEU A 64 11.57 -6.64 4.81
N LEU A 65 10.27 -6.50 5.06
CA LEU A 65 9.64 -5.26 5.51
C LEU A 65 9.64 -5.23 7.04
N ARG A 66 10.10 -4.13 7.63
CA ARG A 66 9.94 -3.87 9.06
C ARG A 66 8.89 -2.77 9.25
N PRO A 67 7.78 -3.03 9.95
CA PRO A 67 6.81 -1.99 10.25
C PRO A 67 7.48 -0.82 10.97
N ARG A 68 7.00 0.40 10.68
CA ARG A 68 7.50 1.69 11.17
C ARG A 68 8.90 2.09 10.70
N GLU A 69 9.49 1.35 9.76
CA GLU A 69 10.74 1.73 9.09
C GLU A 69 10.49 2.10 7.62
N ARG A 70 11.19 3.14 7.15
CA ARG A 70 11.22 3.50 5.72
C ARG A 70 11.71 2.33 4.87
N THR A 71 10.92 1.99 3.87
CA THR A 71 11.22 0.96 2.87
C THR A 71 11.25 1.58 1.48
N SER A 72 12.35 1.35 0.75
CA SER A 72 12.50 1.78 -0.64
C SER A 72 12.34 0.60 -1.60
N VAL A 73 11.50 0.77 -2.62
CA VAL A 73 11.35 -0.17 -3.73
C VAL A 73 11.63 0.55 -5.04
N ALA A 74 12.38 -0.11 -5.92
CA ALA A 74 12.67 0.36 -7.26
C ALA A 74 11.86 -0.46 -8.26
N ILE A 75 11.04 0.20 -9.07
CA ILE A 75 10.37 -0.38 -10.23
C ILE A 75 11.06 0.10 -11.48
N THR A 76 11.52 -0.85 -12.29
CA THR A 76 11.99 -0.57 -13.64
C THR A 76 10.79 -0.48 -14.58
N SER A 77 10.76 0.57 -15.39
CA SER A 77 9.79 0.76 -16.47
C SER A 77 9.81 -0.44 -17.41
N ARG A 78 8.62 -0.77 -17.94
CA ARG A 78 8.45 -1.84 -18.92
C ARG A 78 8.83 -1.41 -20.34
N ASP A 79 8.97 -0.13 -20.59
CA ASP A 79 9.47 0.35 -21.87
C ASP A 79 10.98 0.07 -22.01
N ARG A 80 11.49 0.10 -23.24
CA ARG A 80 12.91 -0.17 -23.51
C ARG A 80 13.85 0.92 -22.97
N SER A 81 13.32 1.94 -22.29
CA SER A 81 14.13 3.02 -21.71
C SER A 81 14.98 2.54 -20.54
N GLY A 82 14.54 1.49 -19.83
CA GLY A 82 15.18 1.04 -18.60
C GLY A 82 15.08 2.03 -17.45
N ALA A 83 14.20 3.04 -17.55
CA ALA A 83 13.99 4.02 -16.48
C ALA A 83 13.61 3.31 -15.17
N VAL A 84 14.17 3.76 -14.05
CA VAL A 84 13.87 3.20 -12.74
C VAL A 84 13.21 4.27 -11.89
N ALA A 85 12.00 3.99 -11.41
CA ALA A 85 11.31 4.79 -10.42
C ALA A 85 11.51 4.14 -9.05
N ALA A 86 12.09 4.88 -8.10
CA ALA A 86 12.13 4.48 -6.71
C ALA A 86 10.98 5.17 -5.96
N PHE A 87 10.27 4.41 -5.13
CA PHE A 87 9.29 4.95 -4.20
C PHE A 87 9.58 4.44 -2.80
N ASP A 88 9.42 5.36 -1.86
CA ASP A 88 9.59 5.14 -0.44
C ASP A 88 8.22 5.07 0.22
N PHE A 89 8.10 4.19 1.20
CA PHE A 89 6.92 4.09 2.03
C PHE A 89 7.26 3.63 3.44
N VAL A 90 6.34 3.84 4.37
CA VAL A 90 6.42 3.31 5.73
C VAL A 90 5.18 2.47 5.99
N ALA A 91 5.37 1.23 6.41
CA ALA A 91 4.27 0.38 6.86
C ALA A 91 3.89 0.71 8.30
N LEU A 92 2.60 0.82 8.58
CA LEU A 92 2.06 1.15 9.89
C LEU A 92 1.10 0.02 10.33
N PRO A 93 1.36 -0.66 11.47
CA PRO A 93 0.50 -1.73 11.95
C PRO A 93 -0.93 -1.24 12.22
N VAL A 94 -1.91 -2.04 11.79
CA VAL A 94 -3.34 -1.86 12.07
C VAL A 94 -3.98 -3.22 12.36
N LEU A 95 -5.09 -3.22 13.10
CA LEU A 95 -5.76 -4.46 13.47
C LEU A 95 -6.67 -4.97 12.35
N HIS A 96 -6.58 -6.27 12.07
CA HIS A 96 -7.46 -7.04 11.19
C HIS A 96 -8.12 -8.14 12.03
N GLY A 97 -9.05 -7.72 12.88
CA GLY A 97 -9.59 -8.51 13.97
C GLY A 97 -8.76 -8.39 15.25
N PRO A 98 -9.22 -9.03 16.34
CA PRO A 98 -8.77 -8.70 17.69
C PRO A 98 -7.34 -9.14 18.03
N GLN A 99 -6.74 -10.01 17.21
CA GLN A 99 -5.45 -10.66 17.53
C GLN A 99 -4.51 -10.73 16.33
N TYR A 100 -4.82 -10.00 15.27
CA TYR A 100 -4.01 -10.02 14.07
C TYR A 100 -3.75 -8.59 13.63
N GLU A 101 -2.47 -8.25 13.49
CA GLU A 101 -2.04 -7.01 12.87
C GLU A 101 -1.69 -7.27 11.41
N CYS A 102 -2.25 -6.45 10.53
CA CYS A 102 -1.79 -6.28 9.16
C CYS A 102 -1.08 -4.93 9.03
N ASN A 103 -0.62 -4.60 7.83
CA ASN A 103 0.07 -3.34 7.57
C ASN A 103 -0.82 -2.43 6.72
N SER A 104 -1.02 -1.20 7.20
CA SER A 104 -1.32 -0.06 6.35
C SER A 104 -0.01 0.53 5.79
N PHE A 105 -0.09 1.34 4.75
CA PHE A 105 1.10 1.88 4.08
C PHE A 105 0.94 3.38 3.82
N LEU A 106 1.89 4.16 4.31
CA LEU A 106 2.02 5.58 4.01
C LEU A 106 2.99 5.77 2.86
N PHE A 107 2.55 6.48 1.82
CA PHE A 107 3.35 6.88 0.68
C PHE A 107 3.41 8.41 0.59
N ARG A 108 4.54 8.91 0.10
CA ARG A 108 4.64 10.27 -0.42
C ARG A 108 4.25 10.25 -1.90
N MET A 109 3.38 11.18 -2.31
CA MET A 109 2.86 11.24 -3.68
C MET A 109 3.72 12.07 -4.63
N ASP A 110 4.49 13.03 -4.10
CA ASP A 110 5.40 13.89 -4.84
C ASP A 110 6.87 13.52 -4.59
N ALA A 111 7.76 13.93 -5.51
CA ALA A 111 9.18 13.72 -5.33
C ALA A 111 9.70 14.57 -4.15
N PRO A 112 10.56 14.02 -3.27
CA PRO A 112 11.16 14.79 -2.18
C PRO A 112 11.87 16.04 -2.70
N GLY A 113 11.56 17.21 -2.14
CA GLY A 113 12.14 18.49 -2.56
C GLY A 113 11.58 19.07 -3.86
N ALA A 114 10.46 18.54 -4.41
CA ALA A 114 9.81 19.08 -5.60
C ALA A 114 9.23 20.51 -5.44
N GLY A 115 9.31 21.09 -4.24
CA GLY A 115 8.72 22.38 -3.90
C GLY A 115 7.23 22.26 -3.54
N GLY A 116 6.77 23.06 -2.59
CA GLY A 116 5.41 22.97 -2.05
C GLY A 116 5.27 22.04 -0.84
N ALA A 117 4.05 21.90 -0.33
CA ALA A 117 3.76 21.03 0.82
C ALA A 117 3.71 19.55 0.37
N PRO A 118 4.35 18.62 1.12
CA PRO A 118 4.30 17.20 0.82
C PRO A 118 2.87 16.65 0.81
N ARG A 119 2.55 15.79 -0.16
CA ARG A 119 1.26 15.13 -0.34
C ARG A 119 1.34 13.66 0.08
N TRP A 120 0.36 13.22 0.85
CA TRP A 120 0.38 11.92 1.52
C TRP A 120 -0.77 11.02 1.08
N LEU A 121 -0.43 9.79 0.70
CA LEU A 121 -1.37 8.70 0.47
C LEU A 121 -1.27 7.71 1.63
N LEU A 122 -2.37 7.45 2.33
CA LEU A 122 -2.49 6.35 3.28
C LEU A 122 -3.36 5.25 2.67
N TYR A 123 -2.80 4.05 2.54
CA TYR A 123 -3.51 2.86 2.08
C TYR A 123 -3.75 1.91 3.26
N MET A 124 -5.01 1.57 3.53
CA MET A 124 -5.43 0.75 4.66
C MET A 124 -6.61 -0.15 4.25
N SER A 125 -6.30 -1.32 3.71
CA SER A 125 -7.28 -2.41 3.52
C SER A 125 -7.27 -3.37 4.71
N ASP A 126 -8.31 -4.18 4.84
CA ASP A 126 -8.38 -5.26 5.84
C ASP A 126 -8.19 -4.75 7.27
N VAL A 127 -8.80 -3.61 7.62
CA VAL A 127 -8.76 -3.04 8.98
C VAL A 127 -10.10 -3.28 9.67
N SER A 128 -10.09 -3.67 10.94
CA SER A 128 -11.29 -3.85 11.75
C SER A 128 -11.58 -2.68 12.68
N GLU A 129 -10.53 -2.05 13.18
CA GLU A 129 -10.61 -0.95 14.12
C GLU A 129 -9.34 -0.11 14.11
N LEU A 130 -9.49 1.18 14.45
CA LEU A 130 -8.37 2.09 14.60
C LEU A 130 -8.72 3.19 15.61
N ASP A 131 -7.92 3.29 16.68
CA ASP A 131 -7.91 4.48 17.51
C ASP A 131 -7.05 5.55 16.84
N VAL A 132 -7.69 6.58 16.28
CA VAL A 132 -7.02 7.67 15.56
C VAL A 132 -6.05 8.45 16.47
N ALA A 133 -6.38 8.62 17.74
CA ALA A 133 -5.50 9.34 18.68
C ALA A 133 -4.23 8.53 18.97
N ALA A 134 -4.37 7.21 19.12
CA ALA A 134 -3.22 6.32 19.29
C ALA A 134 -2.43 6.13 17.98
N PHE A 135 -3.08 6.24 16.82
CA PHE A 135 -2.46 6.11 15.50
C PHE A 135 -1.69 7.36 15.07
N ALA A 136 -2.13 8.55 15.48
CA ALA A 136 -1.58 9.82 15.01
C ALA A 136 -0.07 10.00 15.24
N PRO A 137 0.53 9.60 16.39
CA PRO A 137 1.98 9.69 16.60
C PRO A 137 2.78 8.87 15.58
N GLN A 138 2.41 7.61 15.36
CA GLN A 138 3.14 6.75 14.40
C GLN A 138 2.96 7.23 12.95
N LEU A 139 1.80 7.79 12.60
CA LEU A 139 1.60 8.40 11.28
C LEU A 139 2.52 9.62 11.08
N ARG A 140 2.67 10.46 12.11
CA ARG A 140 3.57 11.62 12.07
C ARG A 140 5.04 11.20 11.95
N GLU A 141 5.47 10.21 12.71
CA GLU A 141 6.82 9.65 12.61
C GLU A 141 7.10 9.08 11.22
N ALA A 142 6.12 8.39 10.63
CA ALA A 142 6.21 7.89 9.26
C ALA A 142 6.34 9.02 8.23
N GLN A 143 5.56 10.10 8.36
CA GLN A 143 5.69 11.28 7.50
C GLN A 143 7.10 11.86 7.59
N GLN A 144 7.65 12.02 8.79
CA GLN A 144 9.01 12.55 9.00
C GLN A 144 10.10 11.71 8.33
N GLN A 145 9.98 10.38 8.35
CA GLN A 145 10.94 9.49 7.68
C GLN A 145 10.97 9.66 6.15
N LEU A 146 9.89 10.17 5.57
CA LEU A 146 9.71 10.37 4.13
C LEU A 146 9.99 11.82 3.68
N LEU A 147 10.37 12.70 4.60
CA LEU A 147 10.84 14.04 4.29
C LEU A 147 12.32 14.03 3.86
N SER A 148 12.68 15.00 3.02
CA SER A 148 14.09 15.35 2.78
C SER A 148 14.68 16.08 3.99
N PRO A 149 16.02 16.12 4.14
CA PRO A 149 16.66 16.85 5.24
C PRO A 149 16.27 18.34 5.30
N ALA A 150 16.06 18.99 4.15
CA ALA A 150 15.66 20.40 4.10
C ALA A 150 14.21 20.60 4.57
N GLU A 151 13.30 19.70 4.20
CA GLU A 151 11.89 19.73 4.63
C GLU A 151 11.74 19.40 6.11
N ALA A 152 12.56 18.49 6.63
CA ALA A 152 12.56 18.14 8.05
C ALA A 152 13.13 19.27 8.94
N ALA A 153 14.03 20.11 8.39
CA ALA A 153 14.63 21.25 9.08
C ALA A 153 13.77 22.52 9.02
N ALA A 154 12.83 22.61 8.07
CA ALA A 154 11.84 23.68 8.06
C ALA A 154 10.95 23.55 9.31
N ASP A 155 10.76 24.68 10.01
CA ASP A 155 10.11 24.78 11.32
C ASP A 155 8.90 23.84 11.41
N ALA A 156 8.91 22.94 12.40
CA ALA A 156 8.14 21.69 12.45
C ALA A 156 6.69 21.91 11.99
N ALA A 157 6.45 21.67 10.69
CA ALA A 157 5.16 21.95 10.11
C ALA A 157 4.11 21.15 10.89
N PRO A 158 2.94 21.74 11.19
CA PRO A 158 1.85 20.98 11.78
C PRO A 158 1.58 19.74 10.93
N TYR A 159 0.98 18.72 11.57
CA TYR A 159 0.54 17.50 10.92
C TYR A 159 -0.01 17.80 9.53
N GLN A 160 0.64 17.27 8.50
CA GLN A 160 0.21 17.52 7.13
C GLN A 160 -0.99 16.61 6.86
N PRO A 161 -2.12 17.19 6.41
CA PRO A 161 -3.33 16.43 6.16
C PRO A 161 -3.06 15.36 5.09
N LEU A 162 -3.79 14.26 5.18
CA LEU A 162 -3.76 13.23 4.14
C LEU A 162 -4.38 13.81 2.87
N GLU A 163 -3.66 13.69 1.76
CA GLU A 163 -4.18 14.06 0.45
C GLU A 163 -5.18 13.01 -0.02
N LEU A 164 -4.85 11.73 0.21
CA LEU A 164 -5.60 10.60 -0.28
C LEU A 164 -5.61 9.48 0.76
N LEU A 165 -6.78 8.94 1.01
CA LEU A 165 -6.99 7.77 1.87
C LEU A 165 -7.65 6.67 1.05
N VAL A 166 -7.07 5.47 1.02
CA VAL A 166 -7.74 4.26 0.55
C VAL A 166 -8.08 3.42 1.77
N LEU A 167 -9.36 3.17 2.02
CA LEU A 167 -9.84 2.60 3.28
C LEU A 167 -10.77 1.40 3.07
N ASP A 168 -10.64 0.40 3.93
CA ASP A 168 -11.54 -0.75 4.03
C ASP A 168 -13.01 -0.36 4.27
N MET A 169 -13.94 -1.02 3.58
CA MET A 169 -15.38 -0.96 3.80
C MET A 169 -16.03 -2.26 3.33
N MET A 170 -16.27 -3.20 4.24
CA MET A 170 -16.73 -4.54 3.86
C MET A 170 -18.23 -4.62 3.64
N SER A 171 -19.04 -4.21 4.62
CA SER A 171 -20.49 -4.39 4.57
C SER A 171 -21.25 -3.47 5.52
N TRP A 172 -22.59 -3.45 5.44
CA TRP A 172 -23.42 -2.72 6.40
C TRP A 172 -23.35 -3.29 7.82
N ALA A 173 -23.31 -4.62 7.94
CA ALA A 173 -23.20 -5.28 9.23
C ALA A 173 -21.76 -5.22 9.75
N PRO A 174 -21.54 -5.09 11.07
CA PRO A 174 -20.23 -5.26 11.64
C PRO A 174 -19.65 -6.63 11.30
N TYR A 175 -18.36 -6.67 10.99
CA TYR A 175 -17.61 -7.90 10.78
C TYR A 175 -16.36 -7.89 11.64
N VAL A 176 -15.95 -9.06 12.14
CA VAL A 176 -14.90 -9.15 13.17
C VAL A 176 -13.55 -8.57 12.69
N SER A 177 -13.26 -8.67 11.39
CA SER A 177 -11.96 -8.31 10.83
C SER A 177 -12.01 -7.14 9.84
N HIS A 178 -13.16 -6.51 9.65
CA HIS A 178 -13.33 -5.45 8.65
C HIS A 178 -14.25 -4.33 9.14
N LEU A 179 -14.09 -3.13 8.59
CA LEU A 179 -14.96 -2.00 8.89
C LEU A 179 -16.34 -2.21 8.26
N SER A 180 -17.38 -1.90 9.04
CA SER A 180 -18.71 -1.68 8.49
C SER A 180 -18.78 -0.34 7.75
N VAL A 181 -19.82 -0.12 6.94
CA VAL A 181 -20.07 1.17 6.27
C VAL A 181 -20.02 2.33 7.26
N GLU A 182 -20.73 2.25 8.40
CA GLU A 182 -20.76 3.33 9.37
C GLU A 182 -19.40 3.55 10.04
N ALA A 183 -18.69 2.47 10.36
CA ALA A 183 -17.35 2.57 10.96
C ALA A 183 -16.32 3.15 9.98
N ALA A 184 -16.38 2.77 8.70
CA ALA A 184 -15.51 3.28 7.65
C ALA A 184 -15.74 4.77 7.40
N LEU A 185 -17.00 5.22 7.34
CA LEU A 185 -17.33 6.64 7.18
C LEU A 185 -16.87 7.47 8.39
N ALA A 186 -17.09 6.96 9.61
CA ALA A 186 -16.64 7.63 10.82
C ALA A 186 -15.10 7.73 10.89
N LEU A 187 -14.39 6.66 10.54
CA LEU A 187 -12.93 6.65 10.52
C LEU A 187 -12.37 7.58 9.43
N ALA A 188 -12.95 7.57 8.23
CA ALA A 188 -12.56 8.48 7.15
C ALA A 188 -12.72 9.95 7.55
N ALA A 189 -13.84 10.29 8.21
CA ALA A 189 -14.07 11.63 8.73
C ALA A 189 -13.06 12.02 9.81
N ALA A 190 -12.72 11.09 10.72
CA ALA A 190 -11.75 11.33 11.79
C ALA A 190 -10.30 11.49 11.28
N LEU A 191 -9.92 10.74 10.24
CA LEU A 191 -8.60 10.88 9.59
C LEU A 191 -8.51 12.13 8.72
N GLY A 192 -9.65 12.63 8.20
CA GLY A 192 -9.75 13.94 7.58
C GLY A 192 -8.96 14.10 6.27
N ALA A 193 -8.87 13.05 5.45
CA ALA A 193 -8.21 13.12 4.15
C ALA A 193 -8.97 14.00 3.15
N ARG A 194 -8.27 14.66 2.22
CA ARG A 194 -8.90 15.48 1.18
C ARG A 194 -9.80 14.65 0.26
N GLN A 195 -9.39 13.43 -0.06
CA GLN A 195 -10.19 12.44 -0.79
C GLN A 195 -10.05 11.07 -0.14
N THR A 196 -11.15 10.34 -0.03
CA THR A 196 -11.19 8.96 0.47
C THR A 196 -11.83 8.05 -0.56
N HIS A 197 -11.19 6.91 -0.83
CA HIS A 197 -11.72 5.84 -1.68
C HIS A 197 -11.89 4.55 -0.87
N PHE A 198 -13.07 3.95 -0.95
CA PHE A 198 -13.38 2.72 -0.22
C PHE A 198 -13.05 1.46 -1.05
N THR A 199 -12.43 0.47 -0.41
CA THR A 199 -12.08 -0.84 -0.99
C THR A 199 -12.50 -1.98 -0.06
N GLY A 200 -12.25 -3.24 -0.43
CA GLY A 200 -12.63 -4.42 0.37
C GLY A 200 -14.13 -4.70 0.37
N LEU A 201 -14.85 -4.19 -0.64
CA LEU A 201 -16.30 -4.19 -0.73
C LEU A 201 -16.85 -5.62 -0.89
N SER A 202 -17.78 -6.04 -0.03
CA SER A 202 -18.56 -7.25 -0.26
C SER A 202 -19.56 -7.06 -1.40
N HIS A 203 -20.04 -8.17 -1.96
CA HIS A 203 -21.10 -8.19 -2.99
C HIS A 203 -22.43 -7.56 -2.54
N THR A 204 -22.59 -7.25 -1.24
CA THR A 204 -23.81 -6.60 -0.73
C THR A 204 -23.77 -5.07 -0.89
N LEU A 205 -22.60 -4.51 -1.21
CA LEU A 205 -22.39 -3.08 -1.42
C LEU A 205 -22.37 -2.76 -2.91
N GLU A 206 -23.56 -2.60 -3.50
CA GLU A 206 -23.70 -2.24 -4.91
C GLU A 206 -23.14 -0.83 -5.22
N TYR A 207 -22.25 -0.73 -6.21
CA TYR A 207 -21.49 0.49 -6.51
C TYR A 207 -22.36 1.73 -6.72
N ALA A 208 -23.37 1.64 -7.60
CA ALA A 208 -24.23 2.79 -7.91
C ALA A 208 -25.09 3.22 -6.72
N ALA A 209 -25.60 2.24 -5.96
CA ALA A 209 -26.40 2.50 -4.77
C ALA A 209 -25.56 3.17 -3.66
N MET A 210 -24.34 2.68 -3.44
CA MET A 210 -23.42 3.26 -2.46
C MET A 210 -22.92 4.64 -2.89
N THR A 211 -22.64 4.87 -4.16
CA THR A 211 -22.31 6.21 -4.67
C THR A 211 -23.46 7.19 -4.41
N GLN A 212 -24.72 6.78 -4.64
CA GLN A 212 -25.88 7.61 -4.31
C GLN A 212 -26.04 7.82 -2.79
N GLU A 213 -25.75 6.80 -1.99
CA GLU A 213 -25.74 6.87 -0.52
C GLU A 213 -24.76 7.94 -0.02
N LEU A 214 -23.52 7.92 -0.49
CA LEU A 214 -22.50 8.89 -0.13
C LEU A 214 -22.91 10.32 -0.49
N HIS A 215 -23.52 10.53 -1.66
CA HIS A 215 -24.07 11.83 -2.05
C HIS A 215 -25.23 12.27 -1.16
N ARG A 216 -26.17 11.37 -0.84
CA ARG A 216 -27.31 11.67 0.03
C ARG A 216 -26.88 12.06 1.44
N ARG A 217 -25.79 11.46 1.92
CA ARG A 217 -25.15 11.80 3.20
C ARG A 217 -24.29 13.07 3.14
N GLY A 218 -24.14 13.69 1.97
CA GLY A 218 -23.37 14.92 1.80
C GLY A 218 -21.85 14.74 1.79
N VAL A 219 -21.36 13.49 1.76
CA VAL A 219 -19.91 13.17 1.78
C VAL A 219 -19.36 12.79 0.41
N GLY A 220 -20.22 12.62 -0.60
CA GLY A 220 -19.83 12.20 -1.96
C GLY A 220 -18.87 13.15 -2.69
N GLY A 221 -18.63 14.38 -2.19
CA GLY A 221 -17.62 15.30 -2.73
C GLY A 221 -16.19 15.00 -2.29
N CYS A 222 -16.01 14.21 -1.23
CA CYS A 222 -14.69 13.82 -0.71
C CYS A 222 -14.54 12.33 -0.42
N MET A 223 -15.62 11.55 -0.52
CA MET A 223 -15.62 10.11 -0.31
C MET A 223 -16.27 9.41 -1.50
N ALA A 224 -15.60 8.38 -2.04
CA ALA A 224 -16.06 7.64 -3.21
C ALA A 224 -15.82 6.13 -3.07
N MET A 225 -16.59 5.33 -3.80
CA MET A 225 -16.36 3.90 -3.92
C MET A 225 -15.20 3.63 -4.89
N GLY A 226 -14.26 2.77 -4.51
CA GLY A 226 -13.27 2.21 -5.42
C GLY A 226 -13.89 1.23 -6.41
N TYR A 227 -13.19 0.96 -7.50
CA TYR A 227 -13.55 -0.03 -8.51
C TYR A 227 -12.30 -0.58 -9.17
N ASP A 228 -12.40 -1.77 -9.76
CA ASP A 228 -11.27 -2.39 -10.46
C ASP A 228 -10.82 -1.52 -11.64
N GLY A 229 -9.53 -1.18 -11.67
CA GLY A 229 -8.95 -0.26 -12.66
C GLY A 229 -9.08 1.22 -12.31
N CYS A 230 -9.57 1.57 -11.11
CA CYS A 230 -9.65 2.95 -10.65
C CYS A 230 -8.25 3.60 -10.55
N VAL A 231 -8.11 4.77 -11.19
CA VAL A 231 -6.94 5.64 -11.08
C VAL A 231 -7.33 6.86 -10.26
N ILE A 232 -6.68 7.03 -9.11
CA ILE A 232 -7.03 8.05 -8.10
C ILE A 232 -6.05 9.21 -8.04
N ALA A 233 -4.88 9.06 -8.66
CA ALA A 233 -3.92 10.12 -8.87
C ALA A 233 -3.03 9.76 -10.07
N GLU A 234 -2.82 10.73 -10.95
CA GLU A 234 -1.77 10.68 -11.95
C GLU A 234 -0.70 11.71 -11.55
N ALA A 235 0.55 11.40 -11.82
CA ALA A 235 1.56 12.45 -11.82
C ALA A 235 1.09 13.48 -12.86
N ALA A 236 1.03 14.76 -12.49
CA ALA A 236 0.85 15.79 -13.51
C ALA A 236 1.94 15.55 -14.56
N ASP A 237 1.55 15.40 -15.83
CA ASP A 237 2.52 15.36 -16.92
C ASP A 237 3.52 16.48 -16.66
N GLY A 238 4.79 16.12 -16.50
CA GLY A 238 5.87 17.08 -16.31
C GLY A 238 5.85 18.04 -17.48
N GLY A 239 5.15 19.16 -17.32
CA GLY A 239 5.08 20.23 -18.28
C GLY A 239 6.43 20.95 -18.29
N ALA A 240 7.11 20.82 -19.43
CA ALA A 240 8.39 21.40 -19.86
C ALA A 240 9.65 20.56 -19.54
#